data_AF-A0A088EXR7-F1
#
_entry.id   AF-A0A088EXR7-F1
#
_cell.length_a   1.000
_cell.length_b   1.000
_cell.length_c   1.000
_cell.angle_alpha   90.00
_cell.angle_beta   90.00
_cell.angle_gamma   90.00
#
_symmetry.space_group_name_H-M   'P 1'
#
loop_
_entity.id
_entity.type
_entity.pdbx_description
1 polymer ?
#
loop_
_entity_poly.entity_id
_entity_poly.type
_entity_poly.pdbx_seq_one_letter_code
_entity_poly.pdbx_strand_id
1 'polypeptide(L)'
;MTGGEQLINLTSDASVSTAIHEILHACGIHHEMGRNDRDNYVTINTSNIYPNKMHNFNKVGVLASVDVGLFDSRSIMMYPSKTSDATFAKNINQNIITANNSNVVISPSWYPTTTDLLAINMLYGNEKPYLDYTVTYNRTYDDPQSGSYDNEVICKFTFYTDQAKTIPYIKGYPVPVVIEYYYEKIVNRFPEVARTFEKSVLIPAGENSFYLYGNDNVDRQWGDIHFLDKLIYQPKYPSTHYR
;
A
#
# COMPACT_ATOMS: atom_id res chain seq x y z
N MET A 1 9.65 4.58 -5.58
CA MET A 1 10.12 5.84 -6.23
C MET A 1 11.61 5.76 -6.45
N THR A 2 12.13 6.18 -7.61
CA THR A 2 13.58 6.29 -7.84
C THR A 2 14.12 7.55 -7.14
N GLY A 3 15.22 7.42 -6.41
CA GLY A 3 15.92 8.59 -5.87
C GLY A 3 16.70 9.29 -6.98
N GLY A 4 16.60 10.62 -7.07
CA GLY A 4 17.24 11.41 -8.13
C GLY A 4 16.26 11.91 -9.19
N GLU A 5 16.77 12.33 -10.34
CA GLU A 5 15.98 12.83 -11.45
C GLU A 5 15.09 11.73 -12.07
N GLN A 6 13.84 12.09 -12.39
CA GLN A 6 12.89 11.22 -13.08
C GLN A 6 12.34 11.96 -14.30
N LEU A 7 12.54 11.37 -15.48
CA LEU A 7 12.05 11.94 -16.73
C LEU A 7 10.58 11.58 -16.94
N ILE A 8 9.75 12.61 -17.15
CA ILE A 8 8.39 12.48 -17.66
C ILE A 8 8.43 12.85 -19.14
N ASN A 9 8.22 11.86 -20.01
CA ASN A 9 8.28 12.06 -21.46
C ASN A 9 6.89 12.33 -22.02
N LEU A 10 6.70 13.53 -22.59
CA LEU A 10 5.47 13.92 -23.25
C LEU A 10 5.75 14.18 -24.73
N THR A 11 4.81 13.78 -25.59
CA THR A 11 4.83 14.18 -27.00
C THR A 11 4.41 15.65 -27.15
N SER A 12 4.76 16.29 -28.26
CA SER A 12 4.44 17.71 -28.50
C SER A 12 2.93 18.01 -28.53
N ASP A 13 2.12 16.99 -28.80
CA ASP A 13 0.65 17.02 -28.85
C ASP A 13 0.01 16.41 -27.58
N ALA A 14 0.79 16.13 -26.53
CA ALA A 14 0.28 15.57 -25.29
C ALA A 14 -0.81 16.46 -24.69
N SER A 15 -1.94 15.85 -24.37
CA SER A 15 -3.04 16.55 -23.71
C SER A 15 -2.73 16.85 -22.24
N VAL A 16 -3.48 17.75 -21.62
CA VAL A 16 -3.44 17.97 -20.16
C VAL A 16 -3.70 16.67 -19.40
N SER A 17 -4.64 15.84 -19.87
CA SER A 17 -4.94 14.53 -19.27
C SER A 17 -3.74 13.59 -19.34
N THR A 18 -3.01 13.59 -20.45
CA THR A 18 -1.79 12.79 -20.63
C THR A 18 -0.72 13.24 -19.65
N ALA A 19 -0.49 14.54 -19.52
CA ALA A 19 0.47 15.08 -18.56
C ALA A 19 0.12 14.70 -17.11
N ILE A 20 -1.16 14.80 -16.73
CA ILE A 20 -1.62 14.40 -15.39
C ILE A 20 -1.40 12.91 -15.15
N HIS A 21 -1.72 12.05 -16.13
CA HIS A 21 -1.53 10.60 -16.04
C HIS A 21 -0.06 10.24 -15.77
N GLU A 22 0.88 10.83 -16.51
CA GLU A 22 2.31 10.58 -16.31
C GLU A 22 2.83 11.14 -14.97
N ILE A 23 2.28 12.27 -14.50
CA ILE A 23 2.58 12.78 -13.15
C ILE A 23 2.09 11.80 -12.07
N LEU A 24 0.90 11.19 -12.24
CA LEU A 24 0.42 10.19 -11.29
C LEU A 24 1.31 8.93 -11.26
N HIS A 25 1.85 8.50 -12.40
CA HIS A 25 2.88 7.46 -12.42
C HIS A 25 4.11 7.86 -11.61
N ALA A 26 4.61 9.10 -11.76
CA ALA A 26 5.74 9.61 -10.98
C ALA A 26 5.43 9.69 -9.47
N CYS A 27 4.17 9.96 -9.10
CA CYS A 27 3.68 9.90 -7.71
C CYS A 27 3.55 8.46 -7.17
N GLY A 28 3.70 7.43 -7.99
CA GLY A 28 3.63 6.02 -7.59
C GLY A 28 2.27 5.37 -7.78
N ILE A 29 1.38 5.97 -8.58
CA ILE A 29 0.09 5.37 -8.95
C ILE A 29 0.28 4.52 -10.20
N HIS A 30 -0.17 3.27 -10.16
CA HIS A 30 -0.12 2.38 -11.31
C HIS A 30 -1.42 2.42 -12.12
N HIS A 31 -1.39 1.85 -13.31
CA HIS A 31 -2.60 1.69 -14.12
C HIS A 31 -3.70 0.92 -13.37
N GLU A 32 -4.94 1.38 -13.51
CA GLU A 32 -6.10 0.80 -12.81
C GLU A 32 -6.35 -0.66 -13.22
N MET A 33 -6.17 -0.99 -14.50
CA MET A 33 -6.24 -2.39 -14.95
C MET A 33 -5.09 -3.26 -14.43
N GLY A 34 -4.06 -2.67 -13.80
CA GLY A 34 -2.96 -3.37 -13.14
C GLY A 34 -3.27 -3.83 -11.72
N ARG A 35 -4.45 -3.50 -11.16
CA ARG A 35 -4.85 -3.92 -9.81
C ARG A 35 -4.92 -5.43 -9.65
N ASN A 36 -4.76 -5.91 -8.42
CA ASN A 36 -4.81 -7.34 -8.14
C ASN A 36 -6.23 -7.90 -8.28
N ASP A 37 -7.24 -7.10 -7.94
CA ASP A 37 -8.66 -7.43 -8.03
C ASP A 37 -9.30 -7.21 -9.42
N ARG A 38 -8.54 -6.73 -10.43
CA ARG A 38 -9.08 -6.30 -11.74
C ARG A 38 -9.92 -7.35 -12.47
N ASP A 39 -9.62 -8.64 -12.32
CA ASP A 39 -10.32 -9.73 -13.00
C ASP A 39 -11.76 -9.95 -12.48
N ASN A 40 -12.15 -9.30 -11.38
CA ASN A 40 -13.55 -9.25 -10.94
C ASN A 40 -14.40 -8.28 -11.77
N TYR A 41 -13.77 -7.31 -12.44
CA TYR A 41 -14.43 -6.18 -13.08
C TYR A 41 -14.24 -6.17 -14.61
N VAL A 42 -13.04 -6.54 -15.06
CA VAL A 42 -12.66 -6.52 -16.48
C VAL A 42 -11.88 -7.76 -16.88
N THR A 43 -11.94 -8.09 -18.18
CA THR A 43 -11.16 -9.14 -18.81
C THR A 43 -10.23 -8.53 -19.86
N ILE A 44 -8.97 -8.95 -19.86
CA ILE A 44 -8.00 -8.55 -20.88
C ILE A 44 -8.10 -9.52 -22.06
N ASN A 45 -8.38 -9.00 -23.26
CA ASN A 45 -8.44 -9.80 -24.48
C ASN A 45 -7.03 -10.02 -25.04
N THR A 46 -6.26 -10.88 -24.38
CA THR A 46 -4.87 -11.21 -24.72
C THR A 46 -4.71 -11.72 -26.16
N SER A 47 -5.75 -12.34 -26.72
CA SER A 47 -5.74 -12.81 -28.11
C SER A 47 -5.60 -11.67 -29.13
N ASN A 48 -6.09 -10.47 -28.79
CA ASN A 48 -6.07 -9.29 -29.64
C ASN A 48 -4.87 -8.37 -29.37
N ILE A 49 -4.01 -8.68 -28.40
CA ILE A 49 -2.85 -7.84 -28.03
C ILE A 49 -1.57 -8.45 -28.63
N TYR A 50 -0.66 -7.61 -29.15
CA TYR A 50 0.63 -8.10 -29.62
C TYR A 50 1.52 -8.56 -28.45
N PRO A 51 2.30 -9.65 -28.59
CA PRO A 51 3.11 -10.21 -27.50
C PRO A 51 4.04 -9.19 -26.81
N ASN A 52 4.65 -8.30 -27.58
CA ASN A 52 5.53 -7.24 -27.06
C ASN A 52 4.79 -6.13 -26.29
N LYS A 53 3.46 -6.12 -26.28
CA LYS A 53 2.63 -5.16 -25.53
C LYS A 53 1.94 -5.78 -24.32
N MET A 54 2.01 -7.10 -24.15
CA MET A 54 1.35 -7.83 -23.07
C MET A 54 1.73 -7.35 -21.67
N HIS A 55 2.98 -6.90 -21.49
CA HIS A 55 3.48 -6.42 -20.21
C HIS A 55 2.70 -5.22 -19.64
N ASN A 56 2.06 -4.42 -20.51
CA ASN A 56 1.20 -3.29 -20.09
C ASN A 56 -0.03 -3.73 -19.28
N PHE A 57 -0.39 -5.02 -19.36
CA PHE A 57 -1.55 -5.60 -18.69
C PHE A 57 -1.15 -6.51 -17.53
N ASN A 58 0.12 -6.52 -17.13
CA ASN A 58 0.55 -7.26 -15.95
C ASN A 58 -0.10 -6.64 -14.71
N LYS A 59 -0.55 -7.51 -13.78
CA LYS A 59 -0.92 -7.05 -12.44
C LYS A 59 0.33 -6.59 -11.71
N VAL A 60 0.19 -5.55 -10.89
CA VAL A 60 1.26 -5.09 -10.01
C VAL A 60 1.33 -6.04 -8.81
N GLY A 61 2.54 -6.52 -8.49
CA GLY A 61 2.72 -7.52 -7.45
C GLY A 61 2.27 -7.03 -6.07
N VAL A 62 1.56 -7.87 -5.32
CA VAL A 62 1.00 -7.55 -3.98
C VAL A 62 2.02 -7.10 -2.93
N LEU A 63 3.31 -7.44 -3.11
CA LEU A 63 4.38 -6.97 -2.23
C LEU A 63 4.87 -5.56 -2.59
N ALA A 64 4.58 -5.09 -3.81
CA ALA A 64 5.01 -3.80 -4.34
C ALA A 64 3.87 -2.78 -4.42
N SER A 65 2.61 -3.19 -4.23
CA SER A 65 1.43 -2.32 -4.35
C SER A 65 0.34 -2.67 -3.35
N VAL A 66 -0.53 -1.69 -3.08
CA VAL A 66 -1.79 -1.87 -2.36
C VAL A 66 -2.92 -1.31 -3.23
N ASP A 67 -4.01 -2.06 -3.33
CA ASP A 67 -5.21 -1.61 -4.06
C ASP A 67 -5.98 -0.62 -3.17
N VAL A 68 -6.25 0.59 -3.68
CA VAL A 68 -6.89 1.68 -2.92
C VAL A 68 -8.30 1.93 -3.43
N GLY A 69 -9.28 1.96 -2.52
CA GLY A 69 -10.68 2.17 -2.87
C GLY A 69 -11.27 1.07 -3.78
N LEU A 70 -12.45 1.36 -4.33
CA LEU A 70 -13.12 0.48 -5.30
C LEU A 70 -12.44 0.58 -6.66
N PHE A 71 -12.49 -0.50 -7.45
CA PHE A 71 -12.05 -0.50 -8.84
C PHE A 71 -12.80 0.59 -9.64
N ASP A 72 -12.06 1.50 -10.26
CA ASP A 72 -12.59 2.64 -10.97
C ASP A 72 -12.33 2.57 -12.48
N SER A 73 -13.28 1.98 -13.21
CA SER A 73 -13.28 1.94 -14.68
C SER A 73 -13.29 3.31 -15.39
N ARG A 74 -13.37 4.41 -14.64
CA ARG A 74 -13.28 5.80 -15.10
C ARG A 74 -12.01 6.53 -14.63
N SER A 75 -11.15 5.88 -13.86
CA SER A 75 -9.87 6.44 -13.43
C SER A 75 -9.10 7.00 -14.63
N ILE A 76 -8.38 8.11 -14.45
CA ILE A 76 -7.46 8.61 -15.48
C ILE A 76 -6.33 7.60 -15.76
N MET A 77 -6.08 6.68 -14.83
CA MET A 77 -5.10 5.59 -14.93
C MET A 77 -5.67 4.32 -15.58
N MET A 78 -6.94 4.31 -15.99
CA MET A 78 -7.55 3.20 -16.71
C MET A 78 -7.26 3.28 -18.22
N TYR A 79 -6.85 2.17 -18.83
CA TYR A 79 -6.77 2.09 -20.30
C TYR A 79 -8.17 2.09 -20.95
N PRO A 80 -8.31 2.68 -22.14
CA PRO A 80 -9.55 2.58 -22.90
C PRO A 80 -9.81 1.12 -23.33
N SER A 81 -11.08 0.78 -23.52
CA SER A 81 -11.51 -0.57 -23.95
C SER A 81 -10.98 -0.94 -25.34
N LYS A 82 -10.75 0.05 -26.21
CA LYS A 82 -10.18 -0.07 -27.56
C LYS A 82 -8.98 0.86 -27.72
N THR A 83 -8.13 0.54 -28.67
CA THR A 83 -7.04 1.40 -29.13
C THR A 83 -7.12 1.54 -30.65
N SER A 84 -6.77 2.72 -31.17
CA SER A 84 -6.59 2.96 -32.60
C SER A 84 -5.18 2.60 -33.09
N ASP A 85 -4.27 2.24 -32.18
CA ASP A 85 -2.90 1.86 -32.50
C ASP A 85 -2.85 0.42 -33.05
N ALA A 86 -2.70 0.30 -34.37
CA ALA A 86 -2.54 -0.97 -35.08
C ALA A 86 -1.21 -1.70 -34.77
N THR A 87 -0.27 -1.05 -34.06
CA THR A 87 0.94 -1.70 -33.53
C THR A 87 0.71 -2.27 -32.12
N PHE A 88 -0.42 -1.94 -31.51
CA PHE A 88 -0.79 -2.38 -30.17
C PHE A 88 -1.79 -3.54 -30.20
N ALA A 89 -2.86 -3.41 -30.99
CA ALA A 89 -3.89 -4.42 -31.16
C ALA A 89 -3.83 -5.07 -32.55
N LYS A 90 -4.02 -6.39 -32.62
CA LYS A 90 -4.06 -7.16 -33.88
C LYS A 90 -5.28 -6.78 -34.73
N ASN A 91 -6.38 -6.41 -34.08
CA ASN A 91 -7.59 -5.88 -34.70
C ASN A 91 -8.11 -4.69 -33.88
N ILE A 92 -7.93 -3.48 -34.41
CA ILE A 92 -8.35 -2.21 -33.78
C ILE A 92 -9.88 -2.07 -33.63
N ASN A 93 -10.66 -2.88 -34.35
CA ASN A 93 -12.12 -2.88 -34.22
C ASN A 93 -12.61 -3.75 -33.05
N GLN A 94 -11.73 -4.58 -32.48
CA GLN A 94 -12.00 -5.43 -31.32
C GLN A 94 -11.49 -4.79 -30.02
N ASN A 95 -12.18 -5.06 -28.91
CA ASN A 95 -11.75 -4.60 -27.59
C ASN A 95 -10.46 -5.30 -27.15
N ILE A 96 -9.59 -4.55 -26.48
CA ILE A 96 -8.42 -5.06 -25.73
C ILE A 96 -8.76 -5.30 -24.25
N ILE A 97 -9.76 -4.57 -23.72
CA ILE A 97 -10.30 -4.76 -22.37
C ILE A 97 -11.83 -4.80 -22.48
N THR A 98 -12.48 -5.77 -21.85
CA THR A 98 -13.94 -5.91 -21.79
C THR A 98 -14.42 -5.89 -20.35
N ALA A 99 -15.54 -5.21 -20.09
CA ALA A 99 -16.22 -5.30 -18.80
C ALA A 99 -16.81 -6.70 -18.59
N ASN A 100 -16.74 -7.21 -17.36
CA ASN A 100 -17.26 -8.54 -17.00
C ASN A 100 -18.77 -8.55 -16.76
N ASN A 101 -19.37 -7.39 -16.52
CA ASN A 101 -20.81 -7.22 -16.37
C ASN A 101 -21.25 -5.83 -16.83
N SER A 102 -22.57 -5.64 -17.00
CA SER A 102 -23.17 -4.40 -17.50
C SER A 102 -23.05 -3.20 -16.55
N ASN A 103 -22.67 -3.42 -15.29
CA ASN A 103 -22.51 -2.34 -14.31
C ASN A 103 -21.14 -1.66 -14.42
N VAL A 104 -20.21 -2.23 -15.18
CA VAL A 104 -18.89 -1.65 -15.43
C VAL A 104 -18.86 -1.04 -16.83
N VAL A 105 -18.67 0.28 -16.90
CA VAL A 105 -18.50 1.01 -18.16
C VAL A 105 -17.10 1.58 -18.20
N ILE A 106 -16.25 0.98 -19.04
CA ILE A 106 -14.87 1.43 -19.24
C ILE A 106 -14.89 2.76 -20.00
N SER A 107 -14.67 3.86 -19.27
CA SER A 107 -14.68 5.22 -19.80
C SER A 107 -13.71 6.08 -19.00
N PRO A 108 -12.40 5.96 -19.28
CA PRO A 108 -11.36 6.73 -18.60
C PRO A 108 -11.66 8.23 -18.68
N SER A 109 -11.50 8.91 -17.54
CA SER A 109 -11.73 10.34 -17.40
C SER A 109 -10.55 11.15 -17.93
N TRP A 110 -10.83 12.40 -18.33
CA TRP A 110 -9.80 13.40 -18.68
C TRP A 110 -9.12 14.04 -17.46
N TYR A 111 -9.69 13.80 -16.28
CA TYR A 111 -9.24 14.36 -15.00
C TYR A 111 -9.23 13.27 -13.93
N PRO A 112 -8.36 13.39 -12.90
CA PRO A 112 -8.33 12.46 -11.78
C PRO A 112 -9.72 12.30 -11.16
N THR A 113 -10.12 11.06 -10.94
CA THR A 113 -11.36 10.74 -10.24
C THR A 113 -11.16 10.80 -8.72
N THR A 114 -12.23 10.58 -7.97
CA THR A 114 -12.16 10.55 -6.51
C THR A 114 -11.26 9.44 -5.97
N THR A 115 -11.17 8.29 -6.66
CA THR A 115 -10.27 7.19 -6.28
C THR A 115 -8.81 7.50 -6.63
N ASP A 116 -8.53 8.20 -7.73
CA ASP A 116 -7.19 8.69 -8.05
C ASP A 116 -6.68 9.64 -6.95
N LEU A 117 -7.51 10.61 -6.54
CA LEU A 117 -7.20 11.51 -5.42
C LEU A 117 -7.09 10.79 -4.08
N LEU A 118 -7.88 9.72 -3.89
CA LEU A 118 -7.82 8.88 -2.70
C LEU A 118 -6.46 8.19 -2.57
N ALA A 119 -5.95 7.63 -3.65
CA ALA A 119 -4.64 6.97 -3.68
C ALA A 119 -3.50 7.98 -3.41
N ILE A 120 -3.59 9.18 -3.99
CA ILE A 120 -2.64 10.26 -3.68
C ILE A 120 -2.72 10.69 -2.23
N ASN A 121 -3.91 10.83 -1.64
CA ASN A 121 -4.05 11.18 -0.23
C ASN A 121 -3.60 10.06 0.72
N MET A 122 -3.76 8.79 0.32
CA MET A 122 -3.21 7.67 1.08
C MET A 122 -1.68 7.74 1.10
N LEU A 123 -1.07 8.04 -0.04
CA LEU A 123 0.38 8.15 -0.15
C LEU A 123 0.92 9.42 0.50
N TYR A 124 0.34 10.59 0.24
CA TYR A 124 0.89 11.92 0.53
C TYR A 124 0.01 12.84 1.40
N GLY A 125 -1.08 12.33 1.96
CA GLY A 125 -1.95 13.08 2.86
C GLY A 125 -1.23 13.58 4.12
N ASN A 126 -1.60 14.77 4.59
CA ASN A 126 -0.98 15.38 5.78
C ASN A 126 -1.59 14.90 7.10
N GLU A 127 -2.64 14.09 7.06
CA GLU A 127 -3.31 13.59 8.26
C GLU A 127 -2.53 12.42 8.84
N LYS A 128 -1.84 12.66 9.97
CA LYS A 128 -1.14 11.63 10.73
C LYS A 128 -2.01 11.19 11.91
N PRO A 129 -2.27 9.88 12.07
CA PRO A 129 -2.98 9.44 13.26
C PRO A 129 -2.12 9.64 14.52
N TYR A 130 -2.79 9.67 15.67
CA TYR A 130 -2.18 9.47 16.97
C TYR A 130 -2.30 7.99 17.36
N LEU A 131 -1.27 7.45 18.01
CA LEU A 131 -1.18 6.04 18.36
C LEU A 131 -1.47 5.81 19.85
N ASP A 132 -2.21 4.74 20.14
CA ASP A 132 -2.23 4.06 21.43
C ASP A 132 -1.92 2.59 21.25
N TYR A 133 -1.37 1.95 22.28
CA TYR A 133 -1.05 0.52 22.19
C TYR A 133 -1.22 -0.22 23.51
N THR A 134 -1.55 -1.51 23.41
CA THR A 134 -1.50 -2.45 24.54
C THR A 134 -0.61 -3.62 24.17
N VAL A 135 0.27 -4.02 25.09
CA VAL A 135 1.14 -5.19 24.93
C VAL A 135 0.72 -6.26 25.94
N THR A 136 0.45 -7.46 25.45
CA THR A 136 0.17 -8.65 26.27
C THR A 136 1.28 -9.67 26.06
N TYR A 137 1.82 -10.20 27.15
CA TYR A 137 2.84 -11.25 27.14
C TYR A 137 2.23 -12.56 27.63
N ASN A 138 2.18 -13.57 26.77
CA ASN A 138 1.81 -14.92 27.11
C ASN A 138 3.09 -15.76 27.22
N ARG A 139 3.59 -15.94 28.46
CA ARG A 139 4.80 -16.70 28.75
C ARG A 139 4.44 -18.14 29.10
N THR A 140 4.90 -19.08 28.29
CA THR A 140 4.83 -20.52 28.59
C THR A 140 6.22 -20.98 28.99
N TYR A 141 6.41 -21.41 30.24
CA TYR A 141 7.72 -21.88 30.71
C TYR A 141 7.88 -23.35 30.35
N ASP A 142 8.91 -23.67 29.57
CA ASP A 142 9.25 -25.04 29.18
C ASP A 142 9.78 -25.85 30.36
N ASP A 143 10.54 -25.18 31.25
CA ASP A 143 11.04 -25.73 32.50
C ASP A 143 11.12 -24.61 33.57
N PRO A 144 10.40 -24.74 34.70
CA PRO A 144 10.42 -23.77 35.80
C PRO A 144 11.81 -23.53 36.42
N GLN A 145 12.78 -24.45 36.25
CA GLN A 145 14.11 -24.36 36.85
C GLN A 145 15.17 -23.74 35.91
N SER A 146 15.07 -23.98 34.60
CA SER A 146 15.98 -23.40 33.61
C SER A 146 15.76 -21.90 33.35
N GLY A 147 14.55 -21.41 33.61
CA GLY A 147 14.14 -20.05 33.25
C GLY A 147 13.86 -19.85 31.75
N SER A 148 13.81 -20.93 30.96
CA SER A 148 13.43 -20.88 29.54
C SER A 148 11.92 -20.73 29.39
N TYR A 149 11.49 -19.82 28.52
CA TYR A 149 10.08 -19.59 28.22
C TYR A 149 9.87 -19.32 26.73
N ASP A 150 8.78 -19.86 26.19
CA ASP A 150 8.17 -19.38 24.95
C ASP A 150 7.35 -18.12 25.27
N ASN A 151 7.63 -17.03 24.57
CA ASN A 151 6.94 -15.76 24.74
C ASN A 151 6.11 -15.46 23.50
N GLU A 152 4.80 -15.55 23.60
CA GLU A 152 3.91 -14.97 22.60
C GLU A 152 3.63 -13.52 23.01
N VAL A 153 4.01 -12.58 22.14
CA VAL A 153 3.76 -11.15 22.32
C VAL A 153 2.60 -10.74 21.43
N ILE A 154 1.55 -10.17 22.02
CA ILE A 154 0.40 -9.63 21.29
C ILE A 154 0.38 -8.13 21.50
N CYS A 155 0.59 -7.38 20.41
CA CYS A 155 0.46 -5.93 20.42
C CYS A 155 -0.85 -5.55 19.72
N LYS A 156 -1.72 -4.80 20.40
CA LYS A 156 -2.85 -4.12 19.76
C LYS A 156 -2.52 -2.65 19.62
N PHE A 157 -2.60 -2.14 18.40
CA PHE A 157 -2.44 -0.72 18.10
C PHE A 157 -3.81 -0.13 17.82
N THR A 158 -4.09 1.04 18.40
CA THR A 158 -5.33 1.80 18.18
C THR A 158 -4.99 3.22 17.72
N PHE A 159 -5.68 3.70 16.69
CA PHE A 159 -5.37 4.95 16.01
C PHE A 159 -6.48 5.98 16.20
N TYR A 160 -6.08 7.24 16.35
CA TYR A 160 -6.97 8.36 16.66
C TYR A 160 -6.68 9.59 15.80
N THR A 161 -7.70 10.41 15.52
CA THR A 161 -7.52 11.65 14.75
C THR A 161 -6.98 12.79 15.60
N ASP A 162 -7.13 12.70 16.92
CA ASP A 162 -6.81 13.74 17.89
C ASP A 162 -5.80 13.26 18.94
N GLN A 163 -5.01 14.20 19.45
CA GLN A 163 -3.98 13.91 20.45
C GLN A 163 -4.55 13.40 21.79
N ALA A 164 -5.79 13.77 22.11
CA ALA A 164 -6.47 13.28 23.30
C ALA A 164 -6.95 11.83 23.16
N LYS A 165 -6.77 11.20 21.99
CA LYS A 165 -7.12 9.81 21.69
C LYS A 165 -8.60 9.52 21.93
N THR A 166 -9.47 10.42 21.49
CA THR A 166 -10.92 10.34 21.73
C THR A 166 -11.73 10.00 20.49
N ILE A 167 -11.22 10.33 19.30
CA ILE A 167 -11.89 10.14 18.02
C ILE A 167 -11.13 9.08 17.22
N PRO A 168 -11.75 7.90 16.97
CA PRO A 168 -11.15 6.85 16.15
C PRO A 168 -10.68 7.35 14.78
N TYR A 169 -9.44 7.03 14.42
CA TYR A 169 -8.92 7.27 13.08
C TYR A 169 -9.41 6.17 12.15
N ILE A 170 -10.57 6.38 11.53
CA ILE A 170 -11.16 5.47 10.56
C ILE A 170 -11.08 6.10 9.18
N LYS A 171 -10.49 5.39 8.23
CA LYS A 171 -10.48 5.77 6.80
C LYS A 171 -11.23 4.73 5.98
N GLY A 172 -11.87 5.17 4.91
CA GLY A 172 -12.52 4.28 3.93
C GLY A 172 -11.53 3.51 3.04
N TYR A 173 -10.24 3.57 3.34
CA TYR A 173 -9.14 2.96 2.60
C TYR A 173 -8.03 2.55 3.57
N PRO A 174 -7.19 1.56 3.20
CA PRO A 174 -6.08 1.16 4.05
C PRO A 174 -5.05 2.29 4.20
N VAL A 175 -4.47 2.47 5.40
CA VAL A 175 -3.51 3.56 5.67
C VAL A 175 -2.17 2.96 6.07
N PRO A 176 -1.11 3.16 5.28
CA PRO A 176 0.23 2.70 5.64
C PRO A 176 0.80 3.60 6.75
N VAL A 177 1.29 2.98 7.82
CA VAL A 177 1.97 3.68 8.92
C VAL A 177 3.26 2.97 9.28
N VAL A 178 4.27 3.74 9.70
CA VAL A 178 5.51 3.19 10.26
C VAL A 178 5.44 3.36 11.76
N ILE A 179 5.62 2.25 12.47
CA ILE A 179 5.66 2.20 13.92
C ILE A 179 7.12 2.05 14.34
N GLU A 180 7.58 2.97 15.18
CA GLU A 180 8.89 2.87 15.84
C GLU A 180 8.75 2.17 17.20
N TYR A 181 9.67 1.25 17.48
CA TYR A 181 9.72 0.52 18.75
C TYR A 181 11.15 0.23 19.17
N TYR A 182 11.37 -0.04 20.45
CA TYR A 182 12.66 -0.46 20.98
C TYR A 182 12.46 -1.55 22.04
N TYR A 183 13.51 -2.33 22.27
CA TYR A 183 13.55 -3.29 23.37
C TYR A 183 14.28 -2.67 24.55
N GLU A 184 13.78 -2.94 25.75
CA GLU A 184 14.53 -2.68 26.97
C GLU A 184 15.43 -3.89 27.26
N LYS A 185 16.72 -3.63 27.51
CA LYS A 185 17.65 -4.65 28.02
C LYS A 185 18.02 -4.30 29.44
N ILE A 186 17.90 -5.26 30.35
CA ILE A 186 18.40 -5.09 31.72
C ILE A 186 19.89 -5.45 31.73
N VAL A 187 20.75 -4.45 31.97
CA VAL A 187 22.20 -4.62 32.16
C VAL A 187 22.55 -4.15 33.56
N ASN A 188 23.17 -5.00 34.38
CA ASN A 188 23.58 -4.66 35.75
C ASN A 188 22.45 -4.07 36.63
N ARG A 189 21.21 -4.55 36.47
CA ARG A 189 19.98 -4.06 37.14
C ARG A 189 19.50 -2.67 36.71
N PHE A 190 20.06 -2.10 35.65
CA PHE A 190 19.58 -0.87 35.04
C PHE A 190 19.01 -1.16 33.65
N PRO A 191 17.92 -0.49 33.28
CA PRO A 191 17.39 -0.59 31.93
C PRO A 191 18.21 0.23 30.94
N GLU A 192 18.58 -0.40 29.83
CA GLU A 192 19.23 0.23 28.67
C GLU A 192 18.35 0.05 27.43
N VAL A 193 18.21 1.11 26.63
CA VAL A 193 17.47 1.06 25.36
C VAL A 193 18.29 0.28 24.33
N ALA A 194 17.83 -0.93 23.99
CA ALA A 194 18.44 -1.77 22.99
C ALA A 194 17.90 -1.43 21.60
N ARG A 195 18.41 -0.34 21.01
CA ARG A 195 18.19 0.10 19.61
C ARG A 195 16.71 0.36 19.23
N THR A 196 16.49 1.38 18.41
CA THR A 196 15.17 1.63 17.79
C THR A 196 15.03 0.86 16.49
N PHE A 197 13.85 0.29 16.28
CA PHE A 197 13.43 -0.47 15.12
C PHE A 197 12.19 0.20 14.52
N GLU A 198 12.01 0.01 13.22
CA GLU A 198 10.84 0.48 12.48
C GLU A 198 10.08 -0.73 11.92
N LYS A 199 8.76 -0.67 11.94
CA LYS A 199 7.90 -1.65 11.27
C LYS A 199 6.81 -0.95 10.48
N SER A 200 6.80 -1.19 9.17
CA SER A 200 5.71 -0.77 8.30
C SER A 200 4.50 -1.68 8.51
N VAL A 201 3.35 -1.09 8.73
CA VAL A 201 2.06 -1.79 8.89
C VAL A 201 0.98 -1.05 8.11
N LEU A 202 -0.12 -1.74 7.85
CA LEU A 202 -1.26 -1.19 7.14
C LEU A 202 -2.48 -1.22 8.09
N ILE A 203 -3.01 -0.04 8.43
CA ILE A 203 -4.30 0.05 9.11
C ILE A 203 -5.37 -0.35 8.09
N PRO A 204 -6.18 -1.40 8.32
CA PRO A 204 -7.20 -1.81 7.37
C PRO A 204 -8.25 -0.72 7.14
N ALA A 205 -8.85 -0.70 5.94
CA ALA A 205 -9.99 0.17 5.66
C ALA A 205 -11.16 -0.11 6.62
N GLY A 206 -11.81 0.93 7.14
CA GLY A 206 -12.93 0.81 8.06
C GLY A 206 -12.56 0.47 9.51
N GLU A 207 -11.29 0.15 9.77
CA GLU A 207 -10.78 -0.17 11.10
C GLU A 207 -9.95 1.00 11.66
N ASN A 208 -9.89 1.10 12.97
CA ASN A 208 -8.96 2.00 13.68
C ASN A 208 -7.97 1.23 14.56
N SER A 209 -7.92 -0.10 14.45
CA SER A 209 -7.00 -0.91 15.22
C SER A 209 -6.53 -2.12 14.44
N PHE A 210 -5.36 -2.65 14.80
CA PHE A 210 -4.90 -3.93 14.31
C PHE A 210 -4.05 -4.64 15.36
N TYR A 211 -3.96 -5.97 15.23
CA TYR A 211 -3.12 -6.81 16.07
C TYR A 211 -1.85 -7.21 15.35
N LEU A 212 -0.76 -7.23 16.09
CA LEU A 212 0.53 -7.75 15.67
C LEU A 212 0.90 -8.89 16.59
N TYR A 213 0.98 -10.10 16.01
CA TYR A 213 1.26 -11.34 16.74
C TYR A 213 2.75 -11.71 16.59
N GLY A 214 3.38 -12.06 17.71
CA GLY A 214 4.74 -12.55 17.79
C GLY A 214 4.88 -14.01 17.38
N ASN A 215 4.98 -14.26 16.08
CA ASN A 215 5.79 -15.35 15.50
C ASN A 215 6.62 -14.84 14.30
N ASP A 216 6.24 -13.72 13.71
CA ASP A 216 7.05 -12.95 12.76
C ASP A 216 7.98 -11.98 13.50
N ASN A 217 9.11 -12.52 13.98
CA ASN A 217 10.33 -11.77 14.36
C ASN A 217 10.16 -10.61 15.37
N VAL A 218 9.23 -10.70 16.32
CA VAL A 218 9.34 -9.91 17.56
C VAL A 218 10.18 -10.78 18.50
N ASP A 219 11.49 -10.57 18.40
CA ASP A 219 12.57 -11.51 18.69
C ASP A 219 12.51 -12.16 20.10
N ARG A 220 12.84 -13.46 20.17
CA ARG A 220 12.68 -14.35 21.33
C ARG A 220 13.66 -14.07 22.50
N GLN A 221 14.48 -13.02 22.44
CA GLN A 221 15.70 -12.92 23.28
C GLN A 221 15.93 -11.59 24.00
N TRP A 222 14.94 -10.69 24.09
CA TRP A 222 15.13 -9.35 24.67
C TRP A 222 13.95 -8.97 25.59
N GLY A 223 14.14 -7.99 26.47
CA GLY A 223 13.19 -7.62 27.53
C GLY A 223 11.91 -6.95 27.00
N ASP A 224 11.25 -6.12 27.82
CA ASP A 224 9.95 -5.55 27.46
C ASP A 224 10.06 -4.64 26.22
N ILE A 225 9.06 -4.71 25.33
CA ILE A 225 8.95 -3.87 24.13
C ILE A 225 8.23 -2.56 24.45
N HIS A 226 8.75 -1.46 23.92
CA HIS A 226 8.17 -0.13 24.07
C HIS A 226 8.02 0.52 22.70
N PHE A 227 6.87 1.15 22.46
CA PHE A 227 6.58 1.84 21.20
C PHE A 227 6.70 3.35 21.40
N LEU A 228 7.25 4.06 20.41
CA LEU A 228 7.36 5.51 20.47
C LEU A 228 6.06 6.15 19.97
N ASP A 229 5.59 7.20 20.66
CA ASP A 229 4.38 7.97 20.30
C ASP A 229 4.50 8.74 18.95
N LYS A 230 5.58 8.54 18.21
CA LYS A 230 5.85 9.20 16.94
C LYS A 230 5.50 8.26 15.80
N LEU A 231 4.29 8.43 15.26
CA LEU A 231 3.97 7.90 13.94
C LEU A 231 4.74 8.68 12.88
N ILE A 232 5.90 8.15 12.49
CA ILE A 232 6.62 8.64 11.32
C ILE A 232 5.83 8.19 10.08
N TYR A 233 5.49 9.16 9.26
CA TYR A 233 4.68 8.98 8.07
C TYR A 233 5.54 8.49 6.89
N GLN A 234 4.85 7.77 6.01
CA GLN A 234 5.22 7.25 4.69
C GLN A 234 6.30 6.16 4.60
N PRO A 235 5.97 4.97 4.03
CA PRO A 235 7.00 4.10 3.52
C PRO A 235 7.78 4.85 2.45
N LYS A 236 9.09 5.01 2.63
CA LYS A 236 10.00 5.13 1.49
C LYS A 236 9.87 3.82 0.73
N TYR A 237 8.95 3.73 -0.22
CA TYR A 237 8.88 2.59 -1.11
C TYR A 237 10.26 2.44 -1.75
N PRO A 238 10.95 1.29 -1.55
CA PRO A 238 12.25 1.08 -2.16
C PRO A 238 12.11 1.30 -3.66
N SER A 239 13.07 2.01 -4.24
CA SER A 239 13.18 2.20 -5.68
C SER A 239 13.31 0.83 -6.35
N THR A 240 12.20 0.20 -6.73
CA THR A 240 12.22 -1.00 -7.55
C THR A 240 12.66 -0.58 -8.94
N HIS A 241 13.95 -0.79 -9.20
CA HIS A 241 14.52 -0.69 -10.52
C HIS A 241 13.95 -1.83 -11.35
N TYR A 242 12.99 -1.52 -12.22
CA TYR A 242 12.74 -2.33 -13.40
C TYR A 242 12.98 -1.44 -14.61
N ARG A 243 14.13 -1.69 -15.24
CA ARG A 243 14.43 -1.28 -16.62
C ARG A 243 13.70 -2.22 -17.57
#